data_AF-A0A2V8HWC3-F1
#
_entry.id   AF-A0A2V8HWC3-F1
#
_cell.length_a   1.000
_cell.length_b   1.000
_cell.length_c   1.000
_cell.angle_alpha   90.00
_cell.angle_beta   90.00
_cell.angle_gamma   90.00
#
_symmetry.space_group_name_H-M   'P 1'
#
loop_
_entity.id
_entity.type
_entity.pdbx_description
1 polymer ?
#
loop_
_entity_poly.entity_id
_entity_poly.type
_entity_poly.pdbx_seq_one_letter_code
_entity_poly.pdbx_strand_id
1 'polypeptide(L)'
;METDQEEVARHVASYNLLAVPVVDEENKLVGVITVDDVIDVMKDEATEDIYRLAGVASDERVFTPPAETFRKRLPALAIQLLTLFAAAGVVALFEPTIGKVTALAVFMPIVVGIGATAATQTLTVMVRGLALGELTWSNARKALLKEVSIGIGNGLLLGILAAIVAWLAKGDAVLGLLLGFAMILNLFYLTTT
;
A
#
# COMPACT_ATOMS: atom_id res chain seq x y z
N MET A 1 -15.34 10.68 -27.44
CA MET A 1 -14.34 9.67 -27.03
C MET A 1 -14.36 9.62 -25.52
N GLU A 2 -14.96 8.59 -24.92
CA GLU A 2 -15.04 8.44 -23.46
C GLU A 2 -14.27 7.22 -22.92
N THR A 3 -13.79 6.33 -23.79
CA THR A 3 -13.08 5.10 -23.38
C THR A 3 -11.61 5.40 -23.06
N ASP A 4 -11.17 4.98 -21.88
CA ASP A 4 -9.81 5.15 -21.41
C ASP A 4 -8.81 4.31 -22.23
N GLN A 5 -7.56 4.80 -22.37
CA GLN A 5 -6.50 4.13 -23.11
C GLN A 5 -6.17 2.76 -22.51
N GLU A 6 -6.22 2.63 -21.18
CA GLU A 6 -6.03 1.36 -20.46
C GLU A 6 -7.11 0.32 -20.86
N GLU A 7 -8.36 0.77 -20.99
CA GLU A 7 -9.48 -0.11 -21.34
C GLU A 7 -9.37 -0.61 -22.78
N VAL A 8 -8.95 0.26 -23.71
CA VAL A 8 -8.66 -0.11 -25.10
C VAL A 8 -7.51 -1.11 -25.16
N ALA A 9 -6.42 -0.86 -24.43
CA ALA A 9 -5.27 -1.76 -24.36
C ALA A 9 -5.66 -3.15 -23.84
N ARG A 10 -6.49 -3.20 -22.80
CA ARG A 10 -7.02 -4.45 -22.23
C ARG A 10 -7.87 -5.23 -23.23
N HIS A 11 -8.70 -4.56 -24.03
CA HIS A 11 -9.46 -5.21 -25.10
C HIS A 11 -8.57 -5.77 -26.21
N VAL A 12 -7.59 -5.00 -26.68
CA VAL A 12 -6.64 -5.42 -27.73
C VAL A 12 -5.89 -6.67 -27.28
N ALA A 13 -5.38 -6.67 -26.03
CA ALA A 13 -4.68 -7.80 -25.44
C ALA A 13 -5.59 -9.04 -25.25
N SER A 14 -6.82 -8.84 -24.78
CA SER A 14 -7.76 -9.94 -24.51
C SER A 14 -8.23 -10.65 -25.79
N TYR A 15 -8.39 -9.90 -26.88
CA TYR A 15 -8.91 -10.41 -28.15
C TYR A 15 -7.82 -10.65 -29.22
N ASN A 16 -6.54 -10.46 -28.88
CA ASN A 16 -5.39 -10.56 -29.81
C ASN A 16 -5.60 -9.74 -31.10
N LEU A 17 -6.12 -8.53 -30.97
CA LEU A 17 -6.37 -7.64 -32.10
C LEU A 17 -5.07 -6.97 -32.54
N LEU A 18 -4.86 -6.83 -33.85
CA LEU A 18 -3.72 -6.10 -34.39
C LEU A 18 -3.95 -4.58 -34.40
N ALA A 19 -5.22 -4.19 -34.47
CA ALA A 19 -5.65 -2.80 -34.49
C ALA A 19 -7.12 -2.71 -34.06
N VAL A 20 -7.49 -1.59 -33.43
CA VAL A 20 -8.87 -1.27 -33.07
C VAL A 20 -9.29 0.00 -33.83
N PRO A 21 -10.35 -0.06 -34.65
CA PRO A 21 -10.90 1.12 -35.28
C PRO A 21 -11.58 2.01 -34.24
N VAL A 22 -11.29 3.31 -34.28
CA VAL A 22 -11.93 4.31 -33.42
C VAL A 22 -13.04 4.99 -34.19
N VAL A 23 -14.24 5.00 -33.61
CA VAL A 23 -15.43 5.61 -34.20
C VAL A 23 -15.91 6.81 -33.37
N ASP A 24 -16.54 7.79 -34.03
CA ASP A 24 -17.27 8.87 -33.36
C ASP A 24 -18.67 8.44 -32.91
N GLU A 25 -19.41 9.36 -32.27
CA GLU A 25 -20.78 9.12 -31.79
C GLU A 25 -21.77 8.78 -32.92
N GLU A 26 -21.45 9.13 -34.16
CA GLU A 26 -22.23 8.80 -35.36
C GLU A 26 -21.78 7.48 -36.02
N ASN A 27 -20.94 6.67 -35.35
CA ASN A 27 -20.30 5.45 -35.86
C ASN A 27 -19.44 5.66 -37.11
N LYS A 28 -18.92 6.87 -37.35
CA LYS A 28 -17.97 7.11 -38.44
C LYS A 28 -16.56 6.80 -37.96
N LEU A 29 -15.80 6.12 -38.80
CA LEU A 29 -14.40 5.82 -38.53
C LEU A 29 -13.59 7.12 -38.53
N VAL A 30 -13.01 7.46 -37.38
CA VAL A 30 -12.20 8.66 -37.18
C VAL A 30 -10.71 8.35 -36.99
N GLY A 31 -10.37 7.09 -36.70
CA GLY A 31 -8.98 6.68 -36.53
C GLY A 31 -8.80 5.19 -36.32
N VAL A 32 -7.56 4.79 -36.07
CA VAL A 32 -7.18 3.43 -35.72
C VAL A 32 -6.09 3.48 -34.65
N ILE A 33 -6.19 2.60 -33.66
CA ILE A 33 -5.17 2.37 -32.64
C ILE A 33 -4.50 1.04 -32.97
N THR A 34 -3.17 1.02 -33.09
CA THR A 34 -2.43 -0.20 -33.44
C THR A 34 -1.84 -0.88 -32.22
N VAL A 35 -1.42 -2.14 -32.39
CA VAL A 35 -0.88 -2.94 -31.28
C VAL A 35 0.42 -2.37 -30.69
N ASP A 36 1.22 -1.65 -31.49
CA ASP A 36 2.41 -0.94 -31.00
C ASP A 36 2.06 0.20 -30.05
N ASP A 37 1.03 1.01 -30.37
CA ASP A 37 0.52 2.05 -29.47
C ASP A 37 0.04 1.45 -28.15
N VAL A 38 -0.66 0.31 -28.21
CA VAL A 38 -1.16 -0.41 -27.03
C VAL A 38 -0.02 -0.92 -26.16
N ILE A 39 1.05 -1.44 -26.76
CA ILE A 39 2.22 -1.92 -26.02
C ILE A 39 2.87 -0.78 -25.23
N ASP A 40 2.93 0.42 -25.80
CA ASP A 40 3.53 1.57 -25.12
C ASP A 40 2.62 2.11 -24.00
N VAL A 41 1.30 2.17 -24.22
CA VAL A 41 0.32 2.48 -23.16
C VAL A 41 0.43 1.51 -21.98
N MET A 42 0.56 0.20 -22.25
CA MET A 42 0.73 -0.80 -21.19
C MET A 42 2.02 -0.60 -20.36
N LYS A 43 3.11 -0.14 -20.97
CA LYS A 43 4.35 0.16 -20.25
C LYS A 43 4.22 1.42 -19.40
N ASP A 44 3.59 2.45 -19.96
CA ASP A 44 3.41 3.72 -19.29
C ASP A 44 2.48 3.56 -18.08
N GLU A 45 1.37 2.83 -18.22
CA GLU A 45 0.46 2.54 -17.10
C GLU A 45 1.15 1.71 -16.00
N ALA A 46 1.88 0.65 -16.37
CA ALA A 46 2.63 -0.16 -15.42
C ALA A 46 3.69 0.67 -14.67
N THR A 47 4.27 1.67 -15.32
CA THR A 47 5.24 2.59 -14.72
C THR A 47 4.54 3.60 -13.80
N GLU A 48 3.42 4.16 -14.24
CA GLU A 48 2.60 5.06 -13.45
C GLU A 48 2.10 4.40 -12.16
N ASP A 49 1.60 3.16 -12.21
CA ASP A 49 1.16 2.41 -11.04
C ASP A 49 2.27 2.22 -10.00
N ILE A 50 3.50 1.95 -10.46
CA ILE A 50 4.67 1.85 -9.59
C ILE A 50 4.95 3.20 -8.91
N TYR A 51 4.86 4.31 -9.64
CA TYR A 51 5.04 5.64 -9.06
C TYR A 51 3.94 6.02 -8.08
N ARG A 52 2.68 5.72 -8.41
CA ARG A 52 1.53 5.93 -7.52
C ARG A 52 1.67 5.14 -6.22
N LEU A 53 2.11 3.87 -6.28
CA LEU A 53 2.40 3.05 -5.09
C LEU A 53 3.51 3.66 -4.20
N ALA A 54 4.48 4.35 -4.80
CA ALA A 54 5.55 5.02 -4.07
C ALA A 54 5.18 6.45 -3.60
N GLY A 55 3.98 6.95 -3.94
CA GLY A 55 3.57 8.32 -3.68
C GLY A 55 4.38 9.37 -4.46
N VAL A 56 4.93 8.97 -5.61
CA VAL A 56 5.75 9.80 -6.50
C VAL A 56 4.90 10.21 -7.71
N ALA A 57 5.16 11.40 -8.26
CA ALA A 57 4.47 11.85 -9.47
C ALA A 57 4.86 10.95 -10.66
N SER A 58 3.88 10.53 -11.47
CA SER A 58 4.08 9.58 -12.57
C SER A 58 4.95 10.09 -13.71
N ASP A 59 5.13 11.41 -13.82
CA ASP A 59 6.00 12.07 -14.79
C ASP A 59 7.41 12.36 -14.25
N GLU A 60 7.73 11.96 -13.01
CA GLU A 60 9.07 12.11 -12.45
C GLU A 60 10.05 11.12 -13.09
N ARG A 61 11.18 11.64 -13.60
CA ARG A 61 12.25 10.85 -14.21
C ARG A 61 13.54 11.02 -13.42
N VAL A 62 14.47 10.09 -13.60
CA VAL A 62 15.80 10.12 -12.95
C VAL A 62 16.56 11.43 -13.19
N PHE A 63 16.36 12.05 -14.37
CA PHE A 63 17.00 13.30 -14.77
C PHE A 63 16.11 14.54 -14.65
N THR A 64 14.97 14.43 -13.94
CA THR A 64 14.12 15.60 -13.66
C THR A 64 14.92 16.63 -12.85
N PRO A 65 14.84 17.93 -13.19
CA PRO A 65 15.58 18.97 -12.48
C PRO A 65 15.30 18.93 -10.96
N PRO A 66 16.30 19.12 -10.09
CA PRO A 66 16.12 18.99 -8.64
C PRO A 66 15.01 19.89 -8.06
N ALA A 67 14.84 21.09 -8.60
CA ALA A 67 13.79 22.03 -8.18
C ALA A 67 12.37 21.51 -8.51
N GLU A 68 12.23 20.79 -9.63
CA GLU A 68 10.96 20.21 -10.05
C GLU A 68 10.62 18.97 -9.21
N THR A 69 11.59 18.06 -9.00
CA THR A 69 11.45 16.92 -8.09
C THR A 69 11.09 17.36 -6.67
N PHE A 70 11.74 18.40 -6.16
CA PHE A 70 11.42 18.95 -4.84
C PHE A 70 9.96 19.41 -4.77
N ARG A 71 9.47 20.14 -5.77
CA ARG A 71 8.08 20.63 -5.82
C ARG A 71 7.06 19.49 -5.94
N LYS A 72 7.41 18.40 -6.62
CA LYS A 72 6.58 17.20 -6.78
C LYS A 72 6.50 16.37 -5.48
N ARG A 73 7.61 16.22 -4.74
CA ARG A 73 7.68 15.39 -3.53
C ARG A 73 7.28 16.12 -2.24
N LEU A 74 7.51 17.43 -2.16
CA LEU A 74 7.27 18.22 -0.94
C LEU A 74 5.83 18.10 -0.40
N PRO A 75 4.76 18.13 -1.22
CA PRO A 75 3.40 17.99 -0.71
C PRO A 75 3.16 16.65 -0.01
N ALA A 76 3.60 15.55 -0.62
CA ALA A 76 3.46 14.21 -0.04
C ALA A 76 4.23 14.08 1.28
N LEU A 77 5.48 14.57 1.31
CA LEU A 77 6.30 14.58 2.53
C LEU A 77 5.73 15.49 3.62
N ALA A 78 5.16 16.64 3.27
CA ALA A 78 4.55 17.55 4.22
C ALA A 78 3.29 16.94 4.86
N ILE A 79 2.45 16.27 4.07
CA ILE A 79 1.27 15.54 4.59
C ILE A 79 1.73 14.41 5.54
N GLN A 80 2.77 13.66 5.16
CA GLN A 80 3.33 12.62 6.02
C GLN A 80 3.87 13.20 7.33
N LEU A 81 4.58 14.33 7.27
CA LEU A 81 5.10 15.01 8.46
C LEU A 81 3.98 15.47 9.40
N LEU A 82 2.91 16.06 8.87
CA LEU A 82 1.74 16.45 9.66
C LEU A 82 1.08 15.24 10.33
N THR A 83 0.99 14.12 9.61
CA THR A 83 0.46 12.86 10.13
C THR A 83 1.35 12.32 11.27
N LEU A 84 2.67 12.41 11.12
CA LEU A 84 3.62 12.03 12.18
C LEU A 84 3.50 12.94 13.41
N PHE A 85 3.29 14.25 13.24
CA PHE A 85 3.03 15.15 14.36
C PHE A 85 1.72 14.82 15.08
N ALA A 86 0.66 14.50 14.33
CA ALA A 86 -0.60 14.06 14.93
C ALA A 86 -0.42 12.76 15.73
N ALA A 87 0.31 11.79 15.17
CA ALA A 87 0.64 10.54 15.87
C ALA A 87 1.48 10.79 17.14
N ALA A 88 2.49 11.66 17.07
CA ALA A 88 3.29 12.07 18.23
C ALA A 88 2.43 12.75 19.30
N GLY A 89 1.43 13.54 18.91
CA GLY A 89 0.44 14.12 19.82
C GLY A 89 -0.37 13.06 20.58
N VAL A 90 -0.77 11.98 19.90
CA VAL A 90 -1.43 10.84 20.56
C VAL A 90 -0.48 10.17 21.56
N VAL A 91 0.78 9.95 21.18
CA VAL A 91 1.79 9.36 22.09
C VAL A 91 2.01 10.23 23.33
N ALA A 92 2.04 11.56 23.19
CA ALA A 92 2.21 12.50 24.30
C ALA A 92 1.07 12.37 25.34
N LEU A 93 -0.16 12.05 24.93
CA LEU A 93 -1.26 11.77 25.87
C LEU A 93 -0.99 10.54 26.75
N PHE A 94 -0.18 9.59 26.28
CA PHE A 94 0.22 8.39 27.02
C PHE A 94 1.57 8.53 27.74
N GLU A 95 2.22 9.70 27.68
CA GLU A 95 3.52 9.95 28.32
C GLU A 95 3.54 9.60 29.83
N PRO A 96 2.51 9.92 30.64
CA PRO A 96 2.48 9.50 32.06
C PRO A 96 2.43 7.98 32.24
N THR A 97 1.93 7.24 31.26
CA THR A 97 1.88 5.76 31.28
C THR A 97 3.22 5.19 30.83
N ILE A 98 3.83 5.77 29.79
CA ILE A 98 5.18 5.40 29.31
C ILE A 98 6.22 5.67 30.41
N GLY A 99 6.07 6.73 31.19
CA GLY A 99 6.94 7.03 32.33
C GLY A 99 6.95 5.95 33.42
N LYS A 100 5.84 5.21 33.59
CA LYS A 100 5.76 4.07 34.54
C LYS A 100 6.50 2.84 34.01
N VAL A 101 6.57 2.68 32.69
CA VAL A 101 7.20 1.54 32.03
C VAL A 101 8.01 2.03 30.83
N THR A 102 9.19 2.58 31.10
CA THR A 102 10.07 3.16 30.07
C THR A 102 10.48 2.13 29.01
N ALA A 103 10.46 0.84 29.35
CA ALA A 103 10.72 -0.24 28.42
C ALA A 103 9.77 -0.25 27.21
N LEU A 104 8.52 0.23 27.34
CA LEU A 104 7.56 0.29 26.22
C LEU A 104 8.03 1.22 25.09
N ALA A 105 8.75 2.29 25.42
CA ALA A 105 9.30 3.22 24.43
C ALA A 105 10.31 2.54 23.50
N VAL A 106 11.07 1.55 24.00
CA VAL A 106 12.06 0.80 23.22
C VAL A 106 11.40 -0.12 22.19
N PHE A 107 10.20 -0.60 22.48
CA PHE A 107 9.47 -1.52 21.59
C PHE A 107 8.57 -0.80 20.58
N MET A 108 8.23 0.47 20.81
CA MET A 108 7.35 1.24 19.92
C MET A 108 7.82 1.25 18.44
N PRO A 109 9.12 1.46 18.11
CA PRO A 109 9.58 1.42 16.72
C PRO A 109 9.39 0.05 16.06
N ILE A 110 9.47 -1.04 16.82
CA ILE A 110 9.32 -2.40 16.31
C ILE A 110 7.86 -2.65 15.91
N VAL A 111 6.92 -2.26 16.77
CA VAL A 111 5.48 -2.40 16.51
C VAL A 111 5.07 -1.59 15.28
N VAL A 112 5.53 -0.34 15.21
CA VAL A 112 5.25 0.56 14.09
C VAL A 112 5.86 0.03 12.79
N GLY A 113 7.12 -0.43 12.82
CA GLY A 113 7.82 -0.92 11.63
C GLY A 113 7.18 -2.17 11.01
N ILE A 114 6.80 -3.14 11.85
CA ILE A 114 6.11 -4.36 11.38
C ILE A 114 4.72 -4.00 10.84
N GLY A 115 3.98 -3.14 11.55
CA GLY A 115 2.66 -2.68 11.10
C GLY A 115 2.70 -1.99 9.74
N ALA A 116 3.66 -1.07 9.55
CA ALA A 116 3.86 -0.39 8.27
C ALA A 116 4.22 -1.37 7.14
N THR A 117 5.08 -2.35 7.42
CA THR A 117 5.46 -3.36 6.41
C THR A 117 4.26 -4.22 6.01
N ALA A 118 3.46 -4.68 6.97
CA ALA A 118 2.26 -5.46 6.71
C ALA A 118 1.21 -4.66 5.93
N ALA A 119 1.03 -3.37 6.25
CA ALA A 119 0.14 -2.47 5.52
C ALA A 119 0.54 -2.36 4.04
N THR A 120 1.81 -2.06 3.78
CA THR A 120 2.33 -1.93 2.41
C THR A 120 2.22 -3.24 1.64
N GLN A 121 2.47 -4.39 2.30
CA GLN A 121 2.35 -5.70 1.68
C GLN A 121 0.90 -6.00 1.26
N THR A 122 -0.06 -5.74 2.17
CA THR A 122 -1.49 -5.91 1.89
C THR A 122 -1.93 -4.97 0.77
N LEU A 123 -1.56 -3.69 0.83
CA LEU A 123 -1.87 -2.70 -0.20
C LEU A 123 -1.33 -3.11 -1.57
N THR A 124 -0.08 -3.58 -1.63
CA THR A 124 0.55 -4.00 -2.88
C THR A 124 -0.18 -5.19 -3.52
N VAL A 125 -0.54 -6.20 -2.72
CA VAL A 125 -1.28 -7.39 -3.21
C VAL A 125 -2.67 -6.99 -3.69
N MET A 126 -3.38 -6.14 -2.94
CA MET A 126 -4.74 -5.72 -3.26
C MET A 126 -4.79 -4.82 -4.50
N VAL A 127 -3.91 -3.82 -4.61
CA VAL A 127 -3.81 -2.92 -5.77
C VAL A 127 -3.43 -3.70 -7.02
N ARG A 128 -2.46 -4.61 -6.93
CA ARG A 128 -2.10 -5.47 -8.07
C ARG A 128 -3.26 -6.36 -8.49
N GLY A 129 -4.00 -6.94 -7.52
CA GLY A 129 -5.19 -7.74 -7.81
C GLY A 129 -6.27 -6.94 -8.54
N LEU A 130 -6.44 -5.66 -8.19
CA LEU A 130 -7.34 -4.74 -8.89
C LEU A 130 -6.86 -4.43 -10.31
N ALA A 131 -5.58 -4.06 -10.48
CA ALA A 131 -4.98 -3.73 -11.77
C ALA A 131 -5.02 -4.91 -12.77
N LEU A 132 -4.83 -6.14 -12.28
CA LEU A 132 -4.92 -7.35 -13.10
C LEU A 132 -6.35 -7.84 -13.34
N GLY A 133 -7.37 -7.19 -12.77
CA GLY A 133 -8.76 -7.64 -12.85
C GLY A 133 -9.06 -8.93 -12.08
N GLU A 134 -8.13 -9.40 -11.24
CA GLU A 134 -8.31 -10.57 -10.38
C GLU A 134 -9.25 -10.27 -9.21
N LEU A 135 -9.29 -9.02 -8.77
CA LEU A 135 -10.16 -8.52 -7.70
C LEU A 135 -11.38 -7.82 -8.32
N THR A 136 -12.57 -8.30 -7.99
CA THR A 136 -13.86 -7.73 -8.39
C THR A 136 -14.73 -7.53 -7.16
N TRP A 137 -15.76 -6.67 -7.23
CA TRP A 137 -16.70 -6.45 -6.12
C TRP A 137 -17.31 -7.74 -5.55
N SER A 138 -17.51 -8.76 -6.41
CA SER A 138 -18.03 -10.07 -6.03
C SER A 138 -17.06 -10.90 -5.16
N ASN A 139 -15.74 -10.78 -5.40
CA ASN A 139 -14.72 -11.57 -4.72
C ASN A 139 -13.92 -10.77 -3.66
N ALA A 140 -14.08 -9.44 -3.60
CA ALA A 140 -13.39 -8.55 -2.69
C ALA A 140 -13.51 -9.00 -1.22
N ARG A 141 -14.71 -9.42 -0.80
CA ARG A 141 -14.93 -9.95 0.56
C ARG A 141 -14.13 -11.22 0.84
N LYS A 142 -13.97 -12.10 -0.14
CA LYS A 142 -13.20 -13.35 0.00
C LYS A 142 -11.69 -13.05 0.09
N ALA A 143 -11.22 -12.07 -0.67
CA ALA A 143 -9.84 -11.60 -0.60
C ALA A 143 -9.52 -10.96 0.77
N LEU A 144 -10.40 -10.10 1.27
CA LEU A 144 -10.26 -9.50 2.61
C LEU A 144 -10.21 -10.57 3.71
N LEU A 145 -11.11 -11.55 3.69
CA LEU A 145 -11.10 -12.64 4.68
C LEU A 145 -9.83 -13.50 4.63
N LYS A 146 -9.29 -13.73 3.42
CA LYS A 146 -8.00 -14.42 3.24
C LYS A 146 -6.88 -13.63 3.89
N GLU A 147 -6.81 -12.32 3.63
CA GLU A 147 -5.82 -11.45 4.24
C GLU A 147 -5.96 -11.45 5.75
N VAL A 148 -7.16 -11.23 6.31
CA VAL A 148 -7.37 -11.25 7.77
C VAL A 148 -6.88 -12.55 8.41
N SER A 149 -7.08 -13.69 7.74
CA SER A 149 -6.58 -14.98 8.21
C SER A 149 -5.04 -15.04 8.24
N ILE A 150 -4.37 -14.48 7.23
CA ILE A 150 -2.91 -14.35 7.17
C ILE A 150 -2.41 -13.38 8.25
N GLY A 151 -3.11 -12.25 8.45
CA GLY A 151 -2.82 -11.25 9.48
C GLY A 151 -2.88 -11.81 10.89
N ILE A 152 -3.88 -12.64 11.20
CA ILE A 152 -3.99 -13.35 12.48
C ILE A 152 -2.82 -14.33 12.65
N GLY A 153 -2.50 -15.11 11.62
CA GLY A 153 -1.39 -16.08 11.67
C GLY A 153 -0.05 -15.40 11.92
N ASN A 154 0.25 -14.34 11.17
CA ASN A 154 1.45 -13.53 11.34
C ASN A 154 1.46 -12.79 12.69
N GLY A 155 0.31 -12.28 13.12
CA GLY A 155 0.14 -11.63 14.41
C GLY A 155 0.47 -12.55 15.58
N LEU A 156 -0.01 -13.79 15.53
CA LEU A 156 0.28 -14.78 16.56
C LEU A 156 1.76 -15.14 16.58
N LEU A 157 2.35 -15.43 15.42
CA LEU A 157 3.75 -15.86 15.32
C LEU A 157 4.72 -14.74 15.73
N LEU A 158 4.54 -13.54 15.16
CA LEU A 158 5.38 -12.38 15.43
C LEU A 158 5.12 -11.81 16.83
N GLY A 159 3.88 -11.88 17.33
CA GLY A 159 3.54 -11.49 18.69
C GLY A 159 4.19 -12.37 19.74
N ILE A 160 4.21 -13.70 19.54
CA ILE A 160 4.92 -14.64 20.41
C ILE A 160 6.43 -14.37 20.38
N LEU A 161 7.01 -14.19 19.19
CA LEU A 161 8.43 -13.84 19.04
C LEU A 161 8.77 -12.53 19.77
N ALA A 162 7.97 -11.48 19.59
CA ALA A 162 8.15 -10.21 20.27
C ALA A 162 8.03 -10.35 21.79
N ALA A 163 7.09 -11.16 22.28
CA ALA A 163 6.92 -11.45 23.70
C ALA A 163 8.16 -12.13 24.30
N ILE A 164 8.72 -13.13 23.60
CA ILE A 164 9.94 -13.83 24.02
C ILE A 164 11.13 -12.87 24.04
N VAL A 165 11.33 -12.09 22.98
CA VAL A 165 12.43 -11.13 22.90
C VAL A 165 12.31 -10.06 24.00
N ALA A 166 11.11 -9.55 24.26
CA ALA A 166 10.88 -8.58 25.33
C ALA A 166 11.12 -9.18 26.72
N TRP A 167 10.70 -10.42 26.95
CA TRP A 167 10.99 -11.14 28.18
C TRP A 167 12.49 -11.35 28.40
N LEU A 168 13.23 -11.76 27.37
CA LEU A 168 14.69 -11.92 27.44
C LEU A 168 15.42 -10.59 27.65
N ALA A 169 14.96 -9.50 27.02
CA ALA A 169 15.61 -8.21 27.07
C ALA A 169 15.38 -7.44 28.38
N LYS A 170 14.22 -7.62 29.01
CA LYS A 170 13.82 -6.85 30.21
C LYS A 170 13.58 -7.70 31.46
N GLY A 171 13.57 -9.02 31.34
CA GLY A 171 13.37 -9.95 32.46
C GLY A 171 11.93 -9.99 32.99
N ASP A 172 11.00 -9.25 32.38
CA ASP A 172 9.61 -9.13 32.83
C ASP A 172 8.66 -9.83 31.84
N ALA A 173 8.05 -10.92 32.30
CA ALA A 173 7.12 -11.72 31.50
C ALA A 173 5.81 -10.99 31.22
N VAL A 174 5.39 -10.05 32.09
CA VAL A 174 4.16 -9.27 31.90
C VAL A 174 4.33 -8.28 30.75
N LEU A 175 5.51 -7.66 30.63
CA LEU A 175 5.84 -6.79 29.51
C LEU A 175 5.89 -7.53 28.17
N GLY A 176 6.45 -8.74 28.18
CA GLY A 176 6.44 -9.61 26.99
C GLY A 176 5.02 -9.94 26.54
N LEU A 177 4.16 -10.36 27.47
CA LEU A 177 2.75 -10.67 27.17
C LEU A 177 1.99 -9.45 26.63
N LEU A 178 2.15 -8.27 27.26
CA LEU A 178 1.51 -7.04 26.80
C LEU A 178 1.94 -6.67 25.37
N LEU A 179 3.24 -6.77 25.07
CA LEU A 179 3.76 -6.49 23.74
C LEU A 179 3.23 -7.50 22.71
N GLY A 180 3.25 -8.79 23.03
CA GLY A 180 2.73 -9.83 22.14
C GLY A 180 1.25 -9.66 21.84
N PHE A 181 0.45 -9.32 22.85
CA PHE A 181 -0.97 -9.06 22.67
C PHE A 181 -1.22 -7.79 21.84
N ALA A 182 -0.46 -6.72 22.09
CA ALA A 182 -0.52 -5.50 21.30
C ALA A 182 -0.18 -5.76 19.82
N MET A 183 0.81 -6.60 19.54
CA MET A 183 1.20 -7.00 18.18
C MET A 183 0.09 -7.77 17.45
N ILE A 184 -0.57 -8.71 18.13
CA ILE A 184 -1.68 -9.48 17.58
C ILE A 184 -2.84 -8.55 17.21
N LEU A 185 -3.23 -7.66 18.13
CA LEU A 185 -4.31 -6.70 17.89
C LEU A 185 -3.97 -5.72 16.77
N ASN A 186 -2.74 -5.22 16.74
CA ASN A 186 -2.28 -4.29 15.72
C ASN A 186 -2.40 -4.93 14.32
N LEU A 187 -1.86 -6.14 14.14
CA LEU A 187 -1.91 -6.84 12.86
C LEU A 187 -3.34 -7.23 12.47
N PHE A 188 -4.19 -7.64 13.42
CA PHE A 188 -5.59 -7.91 13.13
C PHE A 188 -6.34 -6.66 12.63
N TYR A 189 -6.16 -5.52 13.30
CA TYR A 189 -6.79 -4.26 12.92
C TYR A 189 -6.30 -3.80 11.54
N LEU A 190 -4.98 -3.83 11.31
CA LEU A 190 -4.35 -3.45 10.05
C LEU A 190 -4.82 -4.28 8.86
N THR A 191 -5.07 -5.57 9.06
CA THR A 191 -5.52 -6.42 7.94
C THR A 191 -7.02 -6.33 7.67
N THR A 192 -7.79 -5.76 8.60
CA THR A 192 -9.24 -5.57 8.45
C THR A 192 -9.60 -4.21 7.82
N THR A 193 -8.69 -3.23 7.90
CA THR A 193 -8.90 -1.83 7.46
C THR A 193 -8.30 -1.62 6.09
#